data_AF-A0A3C1L4A9-F1
#
_entry.id   AF-A0A3C1L4A9-F1
#
_cell.length_a   1.000
_cell.length_b   1.000
_cell.length_c   1.000
_cell.angle_alpha   90.00
_cell.angle_beta   90.00
_cell.angle_gamma   90.00
#
_symmetry.space_group_name_H-M   'P 1'
#
loop_
_entity.id
_entity.type
_entity.pdbx_description
1 polymer ?
#
loop_
_entity_poly.entity_id
_entity_poly.type
_entity_poly.pdbx_seq_one_letter_code
_entity_poly.pdbx_strand_id
1 'polypeptide(L)'
;MQVPQFFWLWAPVNFPSLSTHFDVNEYGDGRRWHETGAIARLGAPAQMMRAVDWRVVWRPGTRFADSFEYDLVDWDGSRHTVCLQPRYEFQMRGIGYGHPEFGHGYWKGEAVTGGERLQLPVTSPLAREHVHVQALCDATLTMADGTVEHGIGILEQLAIGPHPSGLTGILDGYVG
;
A
#
# COMPACT_ATOMS: atom_id res chain seq x y z
N MET A 1 -4.66 -1.96 28.48
CA MET A 1 -4.93 -2.73 27.24
C MET A 1 -4.27 -1.98 26.09
N GLN A 2 -3.54 -2.68 25.24
CA GLN A 2 -2.95 -2.07 24.04
C GLN A 2 -4.08 -1.84 23.02
N VAL A 3 -4.14 -0.64 22.43
CA VAL A 3 -5.10 -0.34 21.35
C VAL A 3 -4.74 -1.22 20.14
N PRO A 4 -5.72 -1.84 19.44
CA PRO A 4 -5.44 -2.58 18.22
C PRO A 4 -4.63 -1.74 17.22
N GLN A 5 -3.55 -2.32 16.69
CA GLN A 5 -2.64 -1.63 15.79
C GLN A 5 -2.10 -2.58 14.72
N PHE A 6 -2.11 -2.11 13.48
CA PHE A 6 -1.43 -2.74 12.34
C PHE A 6 -1.22 -1.68 11.26
N PHE A 7 0.01 -1.54 10.77
CA PHE A 7 0.32 -0.60 9.70
C PHE A 7 1.11 -1.32 8.62
N TRP A 8 0.58 -1.31 7.39
CA TRP A 8 1.16 -1.98 6.25
C TRP A 8 0.97 -1.15 4.99
N LEU A 9 2.08 -0.93 4.29
CA LEU A 9 2.14 -0.32 2.97
C LEU A 9 2.94 -1.24 2.06
N TRP A 10 2.44 -1.50 0.86
CA TRP A 10 3.10 -2.37 -0.11
C TRP A 10 2.84 -1.90 -1.53
N ALA A 11 3.88 -1.84 -2.36
CA ALA A 11 3.80 -1.27 -3.70
C ALA A 11 4.72 -1.97 -4.71
N PRO A 12 4.19 -2.86 -5.57
CA PRO A 12 4.83 -3.26 -6.80
C PRO A 12 4.47 -2.27 -7.91
N VAL A 13 5.47 -1.87 -8.69
CA VAL A 13 5.28 -0.88 -9.74
C VAL A 13 6.09 -1.28 -10.96
N ASN A 14 5.47 -1.20 -12.13
CA ASN A 14 6.09 -1.57 -13.39
C ASN A 14 6.35 -0.34 -14.25
N PHE A 15 7.57 -0.25 -14.79
CA PHE A 15 8.04 0.79 -15.70
C PHE A 15 8.58 0.15 -16.99
N PRO A 16 8.82 0.92 -18.06
CA PRO A 16 9.34 0.39 -19.32
C PRO A 16 10.64 -0.40 -19.20
N SER A 17 11.60 0.04 -18.37
CA SER A 17 12.92 -0.61 -18.27
C SER A 17 13.10 -1.54 -17.06
N LEU A 18 12.22 -1.44 -16.07
CA LEU A 18 12.34 -2.14 -14.79
C LEU A 18 11.02 -2.21 -14.02
N SER A 19 10.98 -3.01 -12.97
CA SER A 19 9.96 -2.96 -11.94
C SER A 19 10.58 -2.62 -10.59
N THR A 20 9.82 -1.99 -9.71
CA THR A 20 10.22 -1.76 -8.33
C THR A 20 9.25 -2.45 -7.37
N HIS A 21 9.76 -2.81 -6.21
CA HIS A 21 8.95 -3.29 -5.09
C HIS A 21 9.35 -2.53 -3.82
N PHE A 22 8.35 -2.15 -3.03
CA PHE A 22 8.49 -1.50 -1.74
C PHE A 22 7.48 -2.13 -0.78
N ASP A 23 7.89 -2.36 0.46
CA ASP A 23 6.94 -2.56 1.54
C ASP A 23 7.51 -2.23 2.93
N VAL A 24 6.61 -1.85 3.83
CA VAL A 24 6.92 -1.64 5.25
C VAL A 24 5.80 -2.17 6.14
N ASN A 25 6.20 -2.64 7.33
CA ASN A 25 5.31 -2.74 8.47
C ASN A 25 5.86 -1.98 9.68
N GLU A 26 4.99 -1.20 10.30
CA GLU A 26 5.35 -0.30 11.38
C GLU A 26 4.47 -0.50 12.61
N TYR A 27 5.02 -0.23 13.79
CA TYR A 27 4.26 -0.12 15.04
C TYR A 27 3.54 1.23 15.12
N GLY A 28 2.62 1.38 16.08
CA GLY A 28 1.89 2.64 16.29
C GLY A 28 2.74 3.84 16.71
N ASP A 29 4.02 3.63 17.04
CA ASP A 29 5.01 4.68 17.31
C ASP A 29 5.94 4.95 16.12
N GLY A 30 5.68 4.34 14.95
CA GLY A 30 6.44 4.51 13.71
C GLY A 30 7.72 3.68 13.63
N ARG A 31 8.07 2.88 14.66
CA ARG A 31 9.21 1.96 14.54
C ARG A 31 8.87 0.85 13.54
N ARG A 32 9.76 0.63 12.57
CA ARG A 32 9.64 -0.46 11.59
C ARG A 32 10.03 -1.79 12.22
N TRP A 33 9.24 -2.82 11.95
CA TRP A 33 9.65 -4.21 12.22
C TRP A 33 9.86 -5.02 10.94
N HIS A 34 9.38 -4.51 9.80
CA HIS A 34 9.67 -5.02 8.48
C HIS A 34 9.84 -3.85 7.51
N GLU A 35 10.85 -3.95 6.64
CA GLU A 35 10.99 -3.09 5.48
C GLU A 35 11.71 -3.85 4.37
N THR A 36 11.27 -3.67 3.14
CA THR A 36 11.91 -4.24 1.95
C THR A 36 11.79 -3.28 0.78
N GLY A 37 12.86 -3.20 -0.01
CA GLY A 37 12.88 -2.51 -1.29
C GLY A 37 13.66 -3.31 -2.32
N ALA A 38 13.20 -3.32 -3.57
CA ALA A 38 13.90 -3.96 -4.66
C ALA A 38 13.70 -3.25 -5.99
N ILE A 39 14.71 -3.35 -6.86
CA ILE A 39 14.64 -2.94 -8.27
C ILE A 39 14.94 -4.16 -9.13
N ALA A 40 14.01 -4.53 -10.01
CA ALA A 40 14.13 -5.63 -10.95
C ALA A 40 14.25 -5.08 -12.37
N ARG A 41 15.46 -5.05 -12.92
CA ARG A 41 15.71 -4.61 -14.30
C ARG A 41 15.43 -5.74 -15.28
N LEU A 42 14.97 -5.40 -16.49
CA LEU A 42 14.72 -6.41 -17.52
C LEU A 42 15.99 -7.22 -17.82
N GLY A 43 15.87 -8.55 -17.77
CA GLY A 43 16.98 -9.47 -18.05
C GLY A 43 18.02 -9.58 -16.94
N ALA A 44 17.81 -8.96 -15.77
CA ALA A 44 18.68 -9.08 -14.62
C ALA A 44 17.92 -9.62 -13.39
N PRO A 45 18.61 -10.30 -12.45
CA PRO A 45 18.02 -10.59 -11.14
C PRO A 45 17.59 -9.32 -10.42
N ALA A 46 16.58 -9.43 -9.55
CA ALA A 46 16.17 -8.33 -8.69
C ALA A 46 17.31 -7.94 -7.73
N GLN A 47 17.57 -6.64 -7.63
CA GLN A 47 18.54 -6.07 -6.70
C GLN A 47 17.81 -5.59 -5.44
N MET A 48 18.24 -6.08 -4.28
CA MET A 48 17.72 -5.64 -2.99
C MET A 48 18.33 -4.29 -2.60
N MET A 49 17.47 -3.37 -2.19
CA MET A 49 17.86 -2.04 -1.72
C MET A 49 18.33 -2.13 -0.27
N ARG A 50 19.26 -1.27 0.11
CA ARG A 50 19.78 -1.20 1.48
C ARG A 50 18.72 -0.73 2.45
N ALA A 51 17.91 0.25 2.05
CA ALA A 51 16.87 0.84 2.87
C ALA A 51 15.75 1.40 1.99
N VAL A 52 14.60 1.63 2.62
CA VAL A 52 13.48 2.35 2.00
C VAL A 52 13.05 3.50 2.89
N ASP A 53 12.36 4.47 2.31
CA ASP A 53 11.66 5.51 3.07
C ASP A 53 10.38 5.91 2.34
N TRP A 54 9.45 6.58 3.00
CA TRP A 54 8.16 6.88 2.40
C TRP A 54 7.52 8.16 2.94
N ARG A 55 6.59 8.70 2.14
CA ARG A 55 5.73 9.84 2.48
C ARG A 55 4.33 9.56 1.97
N VAL A 56 3.33 9.95 2.75
CA VAL A 56 1.92 9.80 2.37
C VAL A 56 1.20 11.12 2.63
N VAL A 57 0.27 11.44 1.74
CA VAL A 57 -0.81 12.37 2.03
C VAL A 57 -2.08 11.53 2.11
N TRP A 58 -2.75 11.55 3.25
CA TRP A 58 -4.02 10.83 3.41
C TRP A 58 -5.17 11.66 2.85
N ARG A 59 -6.12 11.00 2.17
CA ARG A 59 -7.37 11.63 1.75
C ARG A 59 -8.25 11.89 2.98
N PRO A 60 -8.63 13.16 3.27
CA PRO A 60 -9.44 13.50 4.44
C PRO A 60 -10.75 12.70 4.52
N GLY A 61 -11.16 12.37 5.75
CA GLY A 61 -12.32 11.52 6.02
C GLY A 61 -12.12 10.03 5.72
N THR A 62 -10.93 9.62 5.26
CA THR A 62 -10.61 8.22 4.96
C THR A 62 -9.28 7.79 5.58
N ARG A 63 -8.84 6.57 5.28
CA ARG A 63 -7.48 6.06 5.55
C ARG A 63 -6.78 5.64 4.27
N PHE A 64 -7.16 6.23 3.15
CA PHE A 64 -6.59 5.93 1.84
C PHE A 64 -5.64 7.07 1.46
N ALA A 65 -4.50 6.72 0.87
CA ALA A 65 -3.59 7.69 0.30
C ALA A 65 -4.28 8.50 -0.82
N ASP A 66 -4.10 9.81 -0.76
CA ASP A 66 -4.36 10.74 -1.85
C ASP A 66 -3.12 10.89 -2.74
N SER A 67 -1.93 10.82 -2.14
CA SER A 67 -0.65 10.63 -2.82
C SER A 67 0.30 9.80 -1.95
N PHE A 68 1.23 9.10 -2.59
CA PHE A 68 2.24 8.31 -1.89
C PHE A 68 3.56 8.37 -2.63
N GLU A 69 4.65 8.51 -1.89
CA GLU A 69 5.99 8.45 -2.44
C GLU A 69 6.83 7.47 -1.62
N TYR A 70 7.71 6.73 -2.30
CA TYR A 70 8.72 5.95 -1.61
C TYR A 70 10.08 6.09 -2.28
N ASP A 71 11.10 6.03 -1.44
CA ASP A 71 12.50 6.05 -1.81
C ASP A 71 13.08 4.64 -1.70
N LEU A 72 13.86 4.27 -2.71
CA LEU A 72 14.68 3.08 -2.75
C LEU A 72 16.14 3.53 -2.68
N VAL A 73 16.82 3.17 -1.59
CA VAL A 73 18.20 3.59 -1.32
C VAL A 73 19.13 2.41 -1.53
N ASP A 74 20.05 2.54 -2.48
CA ASP A 74 21.05 1.51 -2.79
C ASP A 74 22.18 1.50 -1.75
N TRP A 75 23.07 0.51 -1.84
CA TRP A 75 24.18 0.28 -0.94
C TRP A 75 25.29 1.33 -1.04
N ASP A 76 25.43 1.96 -2.21
CA ASP A 76 26.33 3.10 -2.43
C ASP A 76 25.73 4.44 -1.95
N GLY A 77 24.46 4.43 -1.51
CA GLY A 77 23.72 5.62 -1.06
C GLY A 77 22.91 6.32 -2.15
N SER A 78 22.97 5.88 -3.40
CA SER A 78 22.12 6.35 -4.50
C SER A 78 20.64 6.19 -4.14
N ARG A 79 19.80 7.15 -4.55
CA ARG A 79 18.36 7.18 -4.26
C ARG A 79 17.56 7.18 -5.54
N HIS A 80 16.58 6.29 -5.61
CA HIS A 80 15.53 6.30 -6.63
C HIS A 80 14.19 6.59 -5.95
N THR A 81 13.40 7.51 -6.49
CA THR A 81 12.12 7.91 -5.90
C THR A 81 10.99 7.52 -6.82
N VAL A 82 9.97 6.87 -6.27
CA VAL A 82 8.72 6.57 -6.97
C VAL A 82 7.59 7.37 -6.36
N CYS A 83 6.91 8.18 -7.18
CA CYS A 83 5.69 8.89 -6.83
C CYS A 83 4.49 8.12 -7.40
N LEU A 84 3.52 7.82 -6.55
CA LEU A 84 2.26 7.15 -6.88
C LEU A 84 1.07 8.10 -6.71
N GLN A 85 0.25 8.18 -7.75
CA GLN A 85 -1.03 8.87 -7.74
C GLN A 85 -2.17 7.83 -7.84
N PRO A 86 -2.83 7.49 -6.72
CA PRO A 86 -3.99 6.60 -6.70
C PRO A 86 -5.13 7.06 -7.61
N ARG A 87 -5.74 6.14 -8.35
CA ARG A 87 -6.90 6.36 -9.22
C ARG A 87 -8.19 5.82 -8.63
N TYR A 88 -8.21 4.54 -8.31
CA TYR A 88 -9.36 3.84 -7.74
C TYR A 88 -8.89 2.65 -6.90
N GLU A 89 -9.64 2.38 -5.83
CA GLU A 89 -9.34 1.34 -4.86
C GLU A 89 -9.98 0.00 -5.26
N PHE A 90 -9.15 -1.01 -5.48
CA PHE A 90 -9.60 -2.40 -5.40
C PHE A 90 -9.83 -2.75 -3.92
N GLN A 91 -11.05 -3.14 -3.58
CA GLN A 91 -11.43 -3.52 -2.22
C GLN A 91 -10.99 -4.95 -1.94
N MET A 92 -10.08 -5.14 -0.97
CA MET A 92 -9.50 -6.47 -0.67
C MET A 92 -10.53 -7.46 -0.13
N ARG A 93 -11.70 -6.97 0.32
CA ARG A 93 -12.90 -7.77 0.61
C ARG A 93 -13.32 -8.68 -0.53
N GLY A 94 -13.14 -8.26 -1.78
CA GLY A 94 -13.50 -9.06 -2.96
C GLY A 94 -12.70 -10.36 -3.08
N ILE A 95 -11.55 -10.46 -2.39
CA ILE A 95 -10.76 -11.70 -2.26
C ILE A 95 -10.72 -12.23 -0.81
N GLY A 96 -11.65 -11.74 0.02
CA GLY A 96 -11.97 -12.27 1.34
C GLY A 96 -11.38 -11.51 2.54
N TYR A 97 -10.53 -10.50 2.35
CA TYR A 97 -9.98 -9.75 3.49
C TYR A 97 -11.05 -8.88 4.15
N GLY A 98 -11.34 -9.14 5.43
CA GLY A 98 -12.40 -8.45 6.17
C GLY A 98 -13.84 -8.85 5.76
N HIS A 99 -13.99 -9.80 4.83
CA HIS A 99 -15.32 -10.24 4.38
C HIS A 99 -16.04 -11.00 5.54
N PRO A 100 -17.28 -10.63 5.90
CA PRO A 100 -18.02 -11.22 7.03
C PRO A 100 -18.31 -12.71 6.85
N GLU A 101 -18.61 -13.13 5.62
CA GLU A 101 -18.93 -14.53 5.32
C GLU A 101 -17.79 -15.29 4.62
N PHE A 102 -17.21 -14.78 3.53
CA PHE A 102 -16.16 -15.40 2.74
C PHE A 102 -14.75 -14.91 3.12
N GLY A 103 -14.35 -15.10 4.37
CA GLY A 103 -13.02 -14.72 4.86
C GLY A 103 -11.86 -15.34 4.07
N HIS A 104 -10.80 -14.57 3.84
CA HIS A 104 -9.62 -15.00 3.07
C HIS A 104 -9.00 -16.29 3.65
N GLY A 105 -8.93 -17.34 2.84
CA GLY A 105 -8.39 -18.65 3.26
C GLY A 105 -9.30 -19.49 4.17
N TYR A 106 -10.55 -19.09 4.40
CA TYR A 106 -11.47 -19.82 5.28
C TYR A 106 -12.15 -20.97 4.52
N TRP A 107 -12.28 -22.13 5.19
CA TRP A 107 -13.19 -23.17 4.72
C TRP A 107 -14.64 -22.68 4.76
N LYS A 108 -15.37 -22.84 3.65
CA LYS A 108 -16.78 -22.44 3.53
C LYS A 108 -17.74 -23.60 3.33
N GLY A 109 -17.22 -24.80 3.07
CA GLY A 109 -17.99 -25.96 2.65
C GLY A 109 -17.44 -26.52 1.34
N GLU A 110 -17.90 -27.71 0.96
CA GLU A 110 -17.32 -28.47 -0.16
C GLU A 110 -17.45 -27.76 -1.51
N ALA A 111 -18.58 -27.07 -1.76
CA ALA A 111 -18.83 -26.32 -2.99
C ALA A 111 -19.79 -25.15 -2.71
N VAL A 112 -19.22 -24.01 -2.32
CA VAL A 112 -20.00 -22.78 -2.04
C VAL A 112 -19.53 -21.66 -2.96
N THR A 113 -20.47 -21.06 -3.67
CA THR A 113 -20.23 -19.91 -4.55
C THR A 113 -21.00 -18.71 -4.02
N GLY A 114 -20.35 -17.55 -3.99
CA GLY A 114 -20.96 -16.27 -3.69
C GLY A 114 -20.51 -15.23 -4.71
N GLY A 115 -21.14 -14.06 -4.70
CA GLY A 115 -20.75 -12.92 -5.51
C GLY A 115 -21.24 -11.62 -4.90
N GLU A 116 -20.47 -10.56 -5.07
CA GLU A 116 -20.84 -9.22 -4.66
C GLU A 116 -20.56 -8.22 -5.79
N ARG A 117 -21.26 -7.09 -5.74
CA ARG A 117 -20.99 -5.95 -6.60
C ARG A 117 -20.92 -4.71 -5.74
N LEU A 118 -19.79 -4.02 -5.80
CA LEU A 118 -19.54 -2.80 -5.07
C LEU A 118 -19.55 -1.63 -6.04
N GLN A 119 -20.24 -0.55 -5.65
CA GLN A 119 -20.06 0.75 -6.30
C GLN A 119 -18.80 1.39 -5.72
N LEU A 120 -17.94 1.91 -6.59
CA LEU A 120 -16.74 2.67 -6.21
C LEU A 120 -16.91 4.16 -6.54
N PRO A 121 -16.40 5.07 -5.70
CA PRO A 121 -15.84 4.80 -4.36
C PRO A 121 -16.93 4.29 -3.40
N VAL A 122 -16.54 3.46 -2.43
CA VAL A 122 -17.47 2.96 -1.41
C VAL A 122 -17.97 4.11 -0.53
N THR A 123 -19.23 4.02 -0.10
CA THR A 123 -19.85 5.08 0.74
C THR A 123 -19.39 5.03 2.20
N SER A 124 -18.82 3.91 2.66
CA SER A 124 -18.35 3.70 4.02
C SER A 124 -16.87 3.27 4.06
N PRO A 125 -15.93 4.17 3.69
CA PRO A 125 -14.51 3.82 3.56
C PRO A 125 -13.84 3.43 4.89
N LEU A 126 -14.44 3.79 6.03
CA LEU A 126 -13.95 3.47 7.37
C LEU A 126 -14.55 2.18 7.96
N ALA A 127 -15.44 1.50 7.22
CA ALA A 127 -15.96 0.20 7.65
C ALA A 127 -14.82 -0.82 7.68
N ARG A 128 -14.84 -1.75 8.65
CA ARG A 128 -13.75 -2.72 8.86
C ARG A 128 -13.42 -3.55 7.60
N GLU A 129 -14.42 -3.78 6.76
CA GLU A 129 -14.31 -4.55 5.53
C GLU A 129 -13.85 -3.73 4.33
N HIS A 130 -13.73 -2.39 4.45
CA HIS A 130 -13.35 -1.51 3.34
C HIS A 130 -12.01 -0.80 3.55
N VAL A 131 -11.44 -0.85 4.76
CA VAL A 131 -10.19 -0.14 5.08
C VAL A 131 -8.93 -0.81 4.49
N HIS A 132 -9.04 -2.05 4.01
CA HIS A 132 -7.97 -2.76 3.31
C HIS A 132 -8.17 -2.65 1.80
N VAL A 133 -7.26 -1.93 1.13
CA VAL A 133 -7.37 -1.64 -0.30
C VAL A 133 -6.06 -1.87 -1.04
N GLN A 134 -6.18 -2.15 -2.33
CA GLN A 134 -5.12 -2.03 -3.33
C GLN A 134 -5.51 -0.95 -4.34
N ALA A 135 -4.93 0.24 -4.23
CA ALA A 135 -5.20 1.31 -5.18
C ALA A 135 -4.38 1.09 -6.47
N LEU A 136 -5.03 1.18 -7.64
CA LEU A 136 -4.29 1.30 -8.90
C LEU A 136 -3.72 2.71 -9.01
N CYS A 137 -2.44 2.84 -9.29
CA CYS A 137 -1.73 4.11 -9.31
C CYS A 137 -1.07 4.39 -10.66
N ASP A 138 -1.15 5.64 -11.10
CA ASP A 138 -0.13 6.18 -12.00
C ASP A 138 1.18 6.32 -11.23
N ALA A 139 2.29 5.99 -11.87
CA ALA A 139 3.60 6.03 -11.24
C ALA A 139 4.60 6.87 -12.04
N THR A 140 5.44 7.61 -11.33
CA THR A 140 6.62 8.26 -11.88
C THR A 140 7.84 7.86 -11.07
N LEU A 141 8.83 7.26 -11.72
CA LEU A 141 10.13 6.91 -11.15
C LEU A 141 11.15 7.96 -11.57
N THR A 142 11.86 8.53 -10.61
CA THR A 142 13.08 9.30 -10.83
C THR A 142 14.27 8.51 -10.31
N MET A 143 15.19 8.15 -11.21
CA MET A 143 16.42 7.43 -10.86
C MET A 143 17.50 8.38 -10.35
N ALA A 144 18.51 7.82 -9.68
CA ALA A 144 19.61 8.59 -9.09
C ALA A 144 20.41 9.43 -10.11
N ASP A 145 20.43 9.02 -11.37
CA ASP A 145 21.06 9.74 -12.49
C ASP A 145 20.17 10.86 -13.07
N GLY A 146 18.95 11.03 -12.54
CA GLY A 146 17.96 11.99 -13.02
C GLY A 146 17.06 11.46 -14.15
N THR A 147 17.24 10.22 -14.60
CA THR A 147 16.35 9.61 -15.59
C THR A 147 14.95 9.44 -15.01
N VAL A 148 13.92 9.78 -15.80
CA VAL A 148 12.51 9.68 -15.39
C VAL A 148 11.78 8.66 -16.25
N GLU A 149 11.03 7.75 -15.61
CA GLU A 149 10.14 6.80 -16.27
C GLU A 149 8.72 6.90 -15.71
N HIS A 150 7.73 6.72 -16.58
CA HIS A 150 6.33 6.65 -16.20
C HIS A 150 5.83 5.22 -16.28
N GLY A 151 5.04 4.83 -15.30
CA GLY A 151 4.61 3.45 -15.13
C GLY A 151 3.24 3.35 -14.49
N ILE A 152 2.89 2.13 -14.13
CA ILE A 152 1.65 1.79 -13.42
C ILE A 152 1.97 0.82 -12.30
N GLY A 153 1.30 0.98 -11.17
CA GLY A 153 1.53 0.15 -10.01
C GLY A 153 0.32 0.01 -9.12
N ILE A 154 0.53 -0.69 -8.02
CA ILE A 154 -0.47 -0.86 -6.97
C ILE A 154 0.08 -0.24 -5.70
N LEU A 155 -0.78 0.41 -4.92
CA LEU A 155 -0.51 0.76 -3.52
C LEU A 155 -1.51 0.01 -2.63
N GLU A 156 -1.03 -1.04 -1.98
CA GLU A 156 -1.76 -1.75 -0.94
C GLU A 156 -1.60 -1.06 0.41
N GLN A 157 -2.72 -0.88 1.11
CA GLN A 157 -2.78 -0.18 2.38
C GLN A 157 -3.67 -0.92 3.35
N LEU A 158 -3.16 -1.14 4.56
CA LEU A 158 -3.97 -1.46 5.73
C LEU A 158 -3.39 -0.73 6.95
N ALA A 159 -4.12 0.27 7.43
CA ALA A 159 -3.71 1.08 8.57
C ALA A 159 -4.81 1.08 9.65
N ILE A 160 -4.57 0.38 10.74
CA ILE A 160 -5.44 0.24 11.91
C ILE A 160 -4.73 0.85 13.11
N GLY A 161 -5.45 1.69 13.85
CA GLY A 161 -4.92 2.37 15.03
C GLY A 161 -4.26 3.71 14.70
N PRO A 162 -3.77 4.41 15.75
CA PRO A 162 -3.02 5.66 15.60
C PRO A 162 -1.62 5.41 15.04
N HIS A 163 -1.09 6.37 14.29
CA HIS A 163 0.23 6.32 13.68
C HIS A 163 0.84 7.73 13.51
N PRO A 164 2.18 7.90 13.57
CA PRO A 164 2.83 9.20 13.37
C PRO A 164 2.57 9.87 12.01
N SER A 165 2.00 9.15 11.04
CA SER A 165 1.54 9.70 9.77
C SER A 165 0.27 10.56 9.87
N GLY A 166 -0.22 10.84 11.08
CA GLY A 166 -1.40 11.67 11.34
C GLY A 166 -2.71 10.90 11.48
N LEU A 167 -2.68 9.56 11.37
CA LEU A 167 -3.86 8.74 11.66
C LEU A 167 -4.10 8.66 13.17
N THR A 168 -5.35 8.78 13.58
CA THR A 168 -5.80 8.72 14.98
C THR A 168 -6.95 7.72 15.14
N GLY A 169 -7.21 7.27 16.37
CA GLY A 169 -8.29 6.31 16.62
C GLY A 169 -8.06 4.97 15.92
N ILE A 170 -9.03 4.04 16.04
CA ILE A 170 -8.85 2.68 15.48
C ILE A 170 -9.10 2.70 13.96
N LEU A 171 -10.25 3.23 13.53
CA LEU A 171 -10.62 3.37 12.13
C LEU A 171 -11.07 4.80 11.78
N ASP A 172 -10.82 5.78 12.66
CA ASP A 172 -11.21 7.16 12.43
C ASP A 172 -10.49 7.70 11.18
N GLY A 173 -11.19 8.51 10.38
CA GLY A 173 -10.63 9.09 9.16
C GLY A 173 -9.64 10.21 9.45
N TYR A 174 -8.68 10.39 8.55
CA TYR A 174 -7.71 11.48 8.61
C TYR A 174 -8.41 12.85 8.55
N VAL A 175 -7.99 13.80 9.38
CA VAL A 175 -8.66 15.11 9.52
C VAL A 175 -7.98 16.22 8.72
N GLY A 176 -6.68 16.12 8.45
CA GLY A 176 -5.87 17.21 7.89
C GLY A 176 -4.92 17.78 8.93
#